data_AF-A0A536BC06-F1
#
_entry.id   AF-A0A536BC06-F1
#
_cell.length_a   1.000
_cell.length_b   1.000
_cell.length_c   1.000
_cell.angle_alpha   90.00
_cell.angle_beta   90.00
_cell.angle_gamma   90.00
#
_symmetry.space_group_name_H-M   'P 1'
#
loop_
_entity.id
_entity.type
_entity.pdbx_description
1 polymer ?
#
loop_
_entity_poly.entity_id
_entity_poly.type
_entity_poly.pdbx_seq_one_letter_code
_entity_poly.pdbx_strand_id
1 'polypeptide(L)'
;MSVEIREVDAQGAVSRLVVRNAGPLPVLIIDGDILLGLKQDRVLNTTILVPSQSTLEIPVSCVEAGRWRPRSATARRGDFSVSPGVRAAKLKSMILRTRASGKFDSDQLAIWKEVEKYVGSLGVQSETQAYSDIERQRRPQIDERLAQLKPADGQSGVLAAVGGKPISFDLFDKPSTLSRFWQGLI
;
A
#
# COMPACT_ATOMS: atom_id res chain seq x y z
N MET A 1 18.68 8.16 5.92
CA MET A 1 17.40 8.57 6.50
C MET A 1 16.88 7.42 7.33
N SER A 2 16.72 7.57 8.65
CA SER A 2 16.20 6.51 9.53
C SER A 2 14.70 6.70 9.73
N VAL A 3 13.92 6.22 8.76
CA VAL A 3 12.48 6.00 8.92
C VAL A 3 12.26 4.53 9.18
N GLU A 4 11.54 4.23 10.25
CA GLU A 4 11.26 2.86 10.68
C GLU A 4 9.77 2.72 10.91
N ILE A 5 9.19 1.61 10.43
CA ILE A 5 7.80 1.26 10.71
C ILE A 5 7.79 -0.07 11.45
N ARG A 6 7.06 -0.16 12.55
CA ARG A 6 6.99 -1.34 13.42
C ARG A 6 5.58 -1.59 13.95
N GLU A 7 5.36 -2.75 14.55
CA GLU A 7 4.17 -3.02 15.35
C GLU A 7 4.06 -2.03 16.52
N VAL A 8 2.83 -1.74 16.97
CA VAL A 8 2.58 -0.88 18.14
C VAL A 8 3.26 -1.43 19.40
N ASP A 9 3.21 -2.75 19.57
CA ASP A 9 3.82 -3.51 20.65
C ASP A 9 4.04 -4.99 20.22
N ALA A 10 4.38 -5.87 21.17
CA ALA A 10 4.60 -7.29 20.90
C ALA A 10 3.31 -8.07 20.51
N GLN A 11 2.13 -7.60 20.93
CA GLN A 11 0.85 -8.18 20.55
C GLN A 11 0.47 -7.76 19.12
N GLY A 12 0.83 -6.54 18.73
CA GLY A 12 0.52 -5.92 17.45
C GLY A 12 -0.93 -5.43 17.39
N ALA A 13 -1.24 -4.61 16.38
CA ALA A 13 -2.59 -4.10 16.17
C ALA A 13 -3.01 -4.27 14.71
N VAL A 14 -4.21 -4.83 14.48
CA VAL A 14 -4.71 -5.14 13.14
C VAL A 14 -4.95 -3.89 12.29
N SER A 15 -5.18 -2.71 12.86
CA SER A 15 -5.43 -1.48 12.07
C SER A 15 -4.38 -0.39 12.26
N ARG A 16 -3.31 -0.65 13.02
CA ARG A 16 -2.32 0.36 13.40
C ARG A 16 -0.90 -0.17 13.33
N LEU A 17 0.01 0.68 12.86
CA LEU A 17 1.45 0.54 13.01
C LEU A 17 2.03 1.82 13.59
N VAL A 18 3.27 1.77 14.05
CA VAL A 18 4.01 2.96 14.49
C VAL A 18 5.07 3.28 13.45
N VAL A 19 5.09 4.53 12.98
CA VAL A 19 6.19 5.08 12.19
C VAL A 19 7.03 6.01 13.06
N ARG A 20 8.35 5.85 12.98
CA ARG A 20 9.34 6.74 13.58
C ARG A 20 10.17 7.37 12.49
N ASN A 21 10.16 8.70 12.41
CA ASN A 21 11.07 9.46 11.57
C ASN A 21 12.12 10.12 12.47
N ALA A 22 13.33 9.56 12.52
CA ALA A 22 14.44 10.14 13.26
C ALA A 22 15.30 11.09 12.39
N GLY A 23 14.91 11.31 11.13
CA GLY A 23 15.58 12.22 10.21
C GLY A 23 15.23 13.69 10.46
N PRO A 24 16.04 14.61 9.90
CA PRO A 24 15.84 16.06 10.04
C PRO A 24 14.74 16.61 9.12
N LEU A 25 14.22 15.81 8.18
CA LEU A 25 13.21 16.23 7.20
C LEU A 25 11.93 15.41 7.35
N PRO A 26 10.76 15.99 7.04
CA PRO A 26 9.51 15.24 6.93
C PRO A 26 9.60 14.16 5.84
N VAL A 27 8.87 13.06 6.03
CA VAL A 27 8.82 11.94 5.08
C VAL A 27 7.38 11.71 4.63
N LEU A 28 7.16 11.72 3.32
CA LEU A 28 5.88 11.41 2.71
C LEU A 28 5.76 9.90 2.53
N ILE A 29 4.68 9.32 3.06
CA ILE A 29 4.27 7.92 2.84
C ILE A 29 2.92 7.96 2.13
N ILE A 30 2.79 7.24 1.01
CA ILE A 30 1.65 7.40 0.10
C ILE A 30 0.66 6.26 0.29
N ASP A 31 -0.63 6.60 0.17
CA ASP A 31 -1.71 5.62 0.06
C ASP A 31 -1.41 4.57 -1.03
N GLY A 32 -1.55 3.30 -0.67
CA GLY A 32 -1.46 2.18 -1.62
C GLY A 32 -0.13 1.46 -1.54
N ASP A 33 0.89 2.09 -0.94
CA ASP A 33 2.15 1.45 -0.61
C ASP A 33 1.91 0.24 0.30
N ILE A 34 2.53 -0.88 -0.06
CA ILE A 34 2.53 -2.08 0.75
C ILE A 34 3.74 -2.07 1.69
N LEU A 35 3.48 -2.39 2.95
CA LEU A 35 4.43 -2.57 4.03
C LEU A 35 4.57 -4.08 4.28
N LEU A 36 5.71 -4.64 3.86
CA LEU A 36 6.01 -6.05 3.93
C LEU A 36 6.66 -6.44 5.26
N GLY A 37 6.36 -7.64 5.75
CA GLY A 37 6.96 -8.20 6.96
C GLY A 37 6.04 -8.10 8.18
N LEU A 38 6.59 -7.70 9.33
CA LEU A 38 5.87 -7.58 10.60
C LEU A 38 5.04 -8.84 10.90
N LYS A 39 3.88 -8.75 11.58
CA LYS A 39 2.97 -9.91 11.76
C LYS A 39 2.17 -10.25 10.50
N GLN A 40 1.85 -9.25 9.69
CA GLN A 40 1.12 -9.35 8.42
C GLN A 40 1.61 -8.24 7.48
N ASP A 41 1.59 -8.50 6.18
CA ASP A 41 1.77 -7.44 5.19
C ASP A 41 0.60 -6.45 5.26
N ARG A 42 0.89 -5.16 5.25
CA ARG A 42 -0.10 -4.07 5.41
C ARG A 42 -0.11 -3.13 4.22
N VAL A 43 -1.22 -2.43 4.03
CA VAL A 43 -1.32 -1.27 3.12
C VAL A 43 -1.71 -0.02 3.90
N LEU A 44 -1.17 1.13 3.51
CA LEU A 44 -1.53 2.42 4.10
C LEU A 44 -2.97 2.80 3.76
N ASN A 45 -3.71 3.31 4.75
CA ASN A 45 -5.10 3.75 4.53
C ASN A 45 -5.19 5.13 3.89
N THR A 46 -4.20 5.97 4.12
CA THR A 46 -4.16 7.35 3.62
C THR A 46 -2.71 7.80 3.44
N THR A 47 -2.52 8.85 2.64
CA THR A 47 -1.22 9.53 2.49
C THR A 47 -0.91 10.34 3.75
N ILE A 48 0.30 10.20 4.28
CA ILE A 48 0.73 10.80 5.55
C ILE A 48 2.08 11.47 5.36
N LEU A 49 2.19 12.73 5.77
CA LEU A 49 3.46 13.42 5.88
C LEU A 49 3.94 13.30 7.35
N VAL A 50 4.90 12.42 7.58
CA VAL A 50 5.47 12.17 8.91
C VAL A 50 6.48 13.29 9.23
N PRO A 51 6.27 14.11 10.27
CA PRO A 51 7.19 15.18 10.62
C PRO A 51 8.59 14.68 10.93
N SER A 52 9.59 15.55 10.81
CA SER A 52 10.95 15.25 11.29
C SER A 52 10.94 14.95 12.80
N GLN A 53 11.86 14.10 13.23
CA GLN A 53 12.08 13.77 14.64
C GLN A 53 10.80 13.39 15.42
N SER A 54 9.89 12.66 14.78
CA SER A 54 8.58 12.34 15.33
C SER A 54 8.31 10.84 15.34
N THR A 55 7.35 10.42 16.16
CA THR A 55 6.78 9.08 16.17
C THR A 55 5.27 9.20 16.16
N LEU A 56 4.62 8.52 15.22
CA LEU A 56 3.17 8.59 15.01
C LEU A 56 2.59 7.18 14.82
N GLU A 57 1.36 6.98 15.26
CA GLU A 57 0.57 5.82 14.81
C GLU A 57 -0.04 6.10 13.44
N ILE A 58 0.05 5.12 12.54
CA ILE A 58 -0.47 5.21 11.18
C ILE A 58 -1.60 4.19 10.96
N PRO A 59 -2.71 4.61 10.33
CA PRO A 59 -3.81 3.73 9.96
C PRO A 59 -3.41 2.85 8.77
N VAL A 60 -3.59 1.54 8.93
CA VAL A 60 -3.31 0.54 7.91
C VAL A 60 -4.42 -0.50 7.81
N SER A 61 -4.40 -1.28 6.74
CA SER A 61 -5.19 -2.51 6.61
C SER A 61 -4.26 -3.70 6.37
N CYS A 62 -4.63 -4.87 6.88
CA CYS A 62 -3.93 -6.11 6.53
C CYS A 62 -4.28 -6.54 5.12
N VAL A 63 -3.26 -6.91 4.34
CA VAL A 63 -3.40 -7.51 3.00
C VAL A 63 -2.83 -8.94 2.97
N GLU A 64 -2.75 -9.56 4.14
CA GLU A 64 -2.40 -10.96 4.36
C GLU A 64 -3.26 -11.47 5.52
N ALA A 65 -4.08 -12.50 5.29
CA ALA A 65 -5.07 -12.95 6.27
C ALA A 65 -4.57 -14.10 7.16
N GLY A 66 -3.85 -15.05 6.56
CA GLY A 66 -3.50 -16.34 7.17
C GLY A 66 -2.25 -16.33 8.05
N ARG A 67 -1.68 -15.16 8.36
CA ARG A 67 -0.48 -15.04 9.21
C ARG A 67 -0.75 -14.11 10.38
N TRP A 68 -0.38 -14.49 11.60
CA TRP A 68 -0.29 -13.56 12.73
C TRP A 68 0.95 -13.88 13.56
N ARG A 69 2.11 -13.81 12.90
CA ARG A 69 3.42 -14.06 13.50
C ARG A 69 4.48 -13.20 12.83
N PRO A 70 5.44 -12.65 13.59
CA PRO A 70 6.43 -11.74 13.06
C PRO A 70 7.34 -12.44 12.04
N ARG A 71 7.55 -11.80 10.87
CA ARG A 71 8.63 -12.13 9.90
C ARG A 71 9.81 -11.18 10.02
N SER A 72 9.59 -9.99 10.58
CA SER A 72 10.60 -8.95 10.79
C SER A 72 10.20 -8.05 11.95
N ALA A 73 11.17 -7.38 12.58
CA ALA A 73 10.90 -6.36 13.59
C ALA A 73 10.37 -5.06 12.98
N THR A 74 10.76 -4.78 11.74
CA THR A 74 10.43 -3.56 11.00
C THR A 74 9.82 -3.89 9.64
N ALA A 75 8.95 -3.02 9.15
CA ALA A 75 8.36 -3.16 7.83
C ALA A 75 9.33 -2.70 6.74
N ARG A 76 9.26 -3.35 5.59
CA ARG A 76 9.93 -2.90 4.37
C ARG A 76 8.88 -2.40 3.38
N ARG A 77 9.10 -1.23 2.79
CA ARG A 77 8.28 -0.75 1.68
C ARG A 77 8.42 -1.69 0.46
N GLY A 78 7.31 -2.17 -0.07
CA GLY A 78 7.24 -2.84 -1.37
C GLY A 78 7.42 -1.83 -2.50
N ASP A 79 7.98 -2.26 -3.63
CA ASP A 79 8.13 -1.45 -4.85
C ASP A 79 6.89 -1.53 -5.75
N PHE A 80 5.76 -1.96 -5.19
CA PHE A 80 4.47 -2.18 -5.84
C PHE A 80 3.35 -1.69 -4.93
N SER A 81 2.20 -1.37 -5.53
CA SER A 81 0.99 -0.94 -4.81
C SER A 81 -0.10 -2.00 -4.91
N VAL A 82 -1.09 -1.91 -4.01
CA VAL A 82 -2.32 -2.70 -4.15
C VAL A 82 -3.10 -2.31 -5.42
N SER A 83 -3.84 -3.27 -5.96
CA SER A 83 -4.65 -3.11 -7.17
C SER A 83 -5.73 -2.01 -7.01
N PRO A 84 -6.23 -1.43 -8.11
CA PRO A 84 -7.28 -0.42 -8.04
C PRO A 84 -8.56 -0.88 -7.32
N GLY A 85 -8.92 -2.16 -7.44
CA GLY A 85 -10.06 -2.74 -6.71
C GLY A 85 -9.86 -2.71 -5.20
N VAL A 86 -8.67 -3.10 -4.72
CA VAL A 86 -8.31 -3.04 -3.29
C VAL A 86 -8.23 -1.58 -2.81
N ARG A 87 -7.65 -0.66 -3.59
CA ARG A 87 -7.66 0.78 -3.29
C ARG A 87 -9.08 1.31 -3.13
N ALA A 88 -9.98 0.95 -4.05
CA ALA A 88 -11.38 1.38 -4.02
C ALA A 88 -12.13 0.82 -2.79
N ALA A 89 -11.95 -0.47 -2.46
CA ALA A 89 -12.55 -1.09 -1.28
C ALA A 89 -12.09 -0.40 0.03
N LYS A 90 -10.78 -0.15 0.13
CA LYS A 90 -10.16 0.58 1.26
C LYS A 90 -10.70 2.01 1.36
N LEU A 91 -10.69 2.77 0.26
CA LEU A 91 -11.17 4.15 0.22
C LEU A 91 -12.65 4.26 0.60
N LYS A 92 -13.51 3.39 0.04
CA LYS A 92 -14.95 3.37 0.34
C LYS A 92 -15.21 3.17 1.83
N SER A 93 -14.55 2.18 2.43
CA SER A 93 -14.72 1.89 3.86
C SER A 93 -14.14 2.99 4.76
N MET A 94 -13.00 3.56 4.37
CA MET A 94 -12.36 4.66 5.09
C MET A 94 -13.22 5.92 5.09
N ILE A 95 -13.74 6.37 3.93
CA ILE A 95 -14.58 7.58 3.84
C ILE A 95 -15.81 7.47 4.75
N LEU A 96 -16.46 6.30 4.77
CA LEU A 96 -17.62 6.08 5.63
C LEU A 96 -17.26 6.18 7.12
N ARG A 97 -16.13 5.59 7.53
CA ARG A 97 -15.68 5.60 8.94
C ARG A 97 -15.11 6.94 9.37
N THR A 98 -14.39 7.65 8.51
CA THR A 98 -13.85 8.99 8.79
C THR A 98 -14.98 9.99 8.98
N ARG A 99 -16.03 9.95 8.16
CA ARG A 99 -17.21 10.81 8.35
C ARG A 99 -17.94 10.56 9.66
N ALA A 100 -17.99 9.31 10.12
CA ALA A 100 -18.69 8.93 11.34
C ALA A 100 -17.87 9.15 12.63
N SER A 101 -16.54 9.04 12.57
CA SER A 101 -15.70 8.93 13.78
C SER A 101 -14.38 9.71 13.74
N GLY A 102 -14.04 10.36 12.62
CA GLY A 102 -12.73 10.98 12.40
C GLY A 102 -11.58 9.98 12.26
N LYS A 103 -11.84 8.67 12.35
CA LYS A 103 -10.82 7.62 12.20
C LYS A 103 -10.67 7.20 10.74
N PHE A 104 -9.44 6.91 10.35
CA PHE A 104 -9.09 6.39 9.02
C PHE A 104 -9.07 4.86 8.98
N ASP A 105 -9.97 4.22 9.74
CA ASP A 105 -10.12 2.78 9.76
C ASP A 105 -10.80 2.30 8.47
N SER A 106 -10.42 1.11 8.00
CA SER A 106 -11.05 0.44 6.88
C SER A 106 -11.85 -0.78 7.35
N ASP A 107 -12.66 -1.36 6.46
CA ASP A 107 -13.26 -2.67 6.68
C ASP A 107 -12.24 -3.77 6.34
N GLN A 108 -11.66 -4.38 7.38
CA GLN A 108 -10.64 -5.41 7.24
C GLN A 108 -11.14 -6.66 6.49
N LEU A 109 -12.38 -7.07 6.72
CA LEU A 109 -12.95 -8.25 6.06
C LEU A 109 -13.21 -7.97 4.58
N ALA A 110 -13.68 -6.77 4.24
CA ALA A 110 -13.87 -6.37 2.84
C ALA A 110 -12.54 -6.37 2.07
N ILE A 111 -11.45 -5.93 2.71
CA ILE A 111 -10.12 -5.92 2.09
C ILE A 111 -9.61 -7.34 1.87
N TRP A 112 -9.72 -8.23 2.85
CA TRP A 112 -9.33 -9.63 2.67
C TRP A 112 -10.13 -10.33 1.58
N LYS A 113 -11.44 -10.08 1.49
CA LYS A 113 -12.28 -10.63 0.40
C LYS A 113 -11.81 -10.17 -0.98
N GLU A 114 -11.42 -8.90 -1.11
CA GLU A 114 -10.92 -8.41 -2.40
C GLU A 114 -9.53 -9.01 -2.71
N VAL A 115 -8.63 -9.11 -1.72
CA VAL A 115 -7.33 -9.78 -1.89
C VAL A 115 -7.51 -11.24 -2.30
N GLU A 116 -8.37 -12.00 -1.62
CA GLU A 116 -8.68 -13.40 -1.92
C GLU A 116 -9.19 -13.57 -3.35
N LYS A 117 -10.08 -12.67 -3.80
CA LYS A 117 -10.57 -12.66 -5.18
C LYS A 117 -9.44 -12.45 -6.19
N TYR A 118 -8.50 -11.53 -5.93
CA TYR A 118 -7.33 -11.34 -6.79
C TYR A 118 -6.40 -12.56 -6.79
N VAL A 119 -6.10 -13.14 -5.62
CA VAL A 119 -5.31 -14.37 -5.50
C VAL A 119 -5.93 -15.51 -6.32
N GLY A 120 -7.25 -15.74 -6.16
CA GLY A 120 -7.99 -16.80 -6.85
C GLY A 120 -8.10 -16.58 -8.36
N SER A 121 -8.52 -15.38 -8.79
CA SER A 121 -8.70 -15.04 -10.22
C SER A 121 -7.39 -15.05 -11.00
N LEU A 122 -6.27 -14.72 -10.34
CA LEU A 122 -4.95 -14.79 -10.94
C LEU A 122 -4.27 -16.14 -10.70
N GLY A 123 -4.95 -17.16 -10.16
CA GLY A 123 -4.41 -18.50 -9.94
C GLY A 123 -3.10 -18.51 -9.14
N VAL A 124 -2.94 -17.57 -8.21
CA VAL A 124 -1.75 -17.40 -7.37
C VAL A 124 -1.84 -18.40 -6.21
N GLN A 125 -0.75 -19.11 -5.95
CA GLN A 125 -0.66 -20.00 -4.79
C GLN A 125 -0.22 -19.18 -3.57
N SER A 126 -1.05 -19.09 -2.53
CA SER A 126 -0.70 -18.36 -1.30
C SER A 126 -1.21 -19.08 -0.07
N GLU A 127 -0.29 -19.51 0.80
CA GLU A 127 -0.64 -20.16 2.08
C GLU A 127 -1.33 -19.19 3.05
N THR A 128 -0.95 -17.90 2.99
CA THR A 128 -1.41 -16.89 3.94
C THR A 128 -2.36 -15.86 3.32
N GLN A 129 -2.78 -16.07 2.07
CA GLN A 129 -3.58 -15.09 1.31
C GLN A 129 -2.93 -13.70 1.30
N ALA A 130 -1.60 -13.66 1.11
CA ALA A 130 -0.84 -12.42 1.05
C ALA A 130 -0.92 -11.80 -0.34
N TYR A 131 -1.28 -10.52 -0.43
CA TYR A 131 -1.26 -9.79 -1.70
C TYR A 131 0.14 -9.78 -2.33
N SER A 132 1.20 -9.76 -1.51
CA SER A 132 2.58 -9.80 -1.98
C SER A 132 2.96 -11.08 -2.72
N ASP A 133 2.20 -12.17 -2.58
CA ASP A 133 2.40 -13.39 -3.37
C ASP A 133 1.92 -13.24 -4.82
N ILE A 134 0.93 -12.38 -5.06
CA ILE A 134 0.51 -12.01 -6.42
C ILE A 134 1.68 -11.37 -7.15
N GLU A 135 2.27 -10.37 -6.52
CA GLU A 135 3.42 -9.65 -7.06
C GLU A 135 4.59 -10.61 -7.27
N ARG A 136 4.95 -11.41 -6.27
CA ARG A 136 6.04 -12.41 -6.40
C ARG A 136 5.89 -13.34 -7.60
N GLN A 137 4.67 -13.82 -7.89
CA GLN A 137 4.43 -14.82 -8.93
C GLN A 137 4.11 -14.22 -10.30
N ARG A 138 3.57 -12.99 -10.35
CA ARG A 138 3.14 -12.32 -11.58
C ARG A 138 4.10 -11.24 -12.05
N ARG A 139 5.06 -10.81 -11.22
CA ARG A 139 6.02 -9.74 -11.54
C ARG A 139 6.69 -9.89 -12.91
N PRO A 140 7.20 -11.06 -13.34
CA PRO A 140 7.82 -11.17 -14.65
C PRO A 140 6.88 -10.82 -15.81
N GLN A 141 5.61 -11.22 -15.71
CA GLN A 141 4.59 -10.96 -16.73
C GLN A 141 4.14 -9.49 -16.73
N ILE A 142 4.11 -8.87 -15.54
CA ILE A 142 3.80 -7.45 -15.37
C ILE A 142 4.94 -6.61 -15.94
N ASP A 143 6.18 -6.88 -15.51
CA ASP A 143 7.37 -6.17 -15.97
C ASP A 143 7.54 -6.27 -17.49
N GLU A 144 7.36 -7.46 -18.08
CA GLU A 144 7.44 -7.64 -19.53
C GLU A 144 6.43 -6.75 -20.28
N ARG A 145 5.19 -6.69 -19.81
CA ARG A 145 4.13 -5.91 -20.47
C ARG A 145 4.30 -4.40 -20.28
N LEU A 146 4.91 -3.98 -19.19
CA LEU A 146 4.95 -2.57 -18.78
C LEU A 146 6.35 -1.94 -18.87
N ALA A 147 7.39 -2.69 -19.22
CA ALA A 147 8.77 -2.22 -19.33
C ALA A 147 8.95 -1.00 -20.26
N GLN A 148 8.06 -0.84 -21.25
CA GLN A 148 8.10 0.27 -22.19
C GLN A 148 7.47 1.55 -21.65
N LEU A 149 6.66 1.45 -20.59
CA LEU A 149 6.00 2.60 -19.98
C LEU A 149 7.02 3.39 -19.16
N LYS A 150 7.21 4.64 -19.56
CA LYS A 150 8.00 5.63 -18.83
C LYS A 150 7.20 6.92 -18.70
N PRO A 151 7.41 7.71 -17.63
CA PRO A 151 6.85 9.04 -17.57
C PRO A 151 7.35 9.86 -18.76
N ALA A 152 6.44 10.58 -19.42
CA ALA A 152 6.80 11.59 -20.41
C ALA A 152 7.45 12.82 -19.74
N ASP A 153 8.18 13.60 -20.51
CA ASP A 153 8.79 14.84 -20.02
C ASP A 153 7.71 15.80 -19.50
N GLY A 154 7.90 16.28 -18.27
CA GLY A 154 6.94 17.16 -17.59
C GLY A 154 5.68 16.45 -17.04
N GLN A 155 5.55 15.13 -17.18
CA GLN A 155 4.43 14.37 -16.64
C GLN A 155 4.44 14.38 -15.10
N SER A 156 3.33 14.76 -14.49
CA SER A 156 3.16 14.77 -13.01
C SER A 156 2.09 13.81 -12.51
N GLY A 157 1.40 13.07 -13.38
CA GLY A 157 0.37 12.12 -12.98
C GLY A 157 0.10 11.04 -14.02
N VAL A 158 -0.70 10.04 -13.66
CA VAL A 158 -1.08 8.92 -14.52
C VAL A 158 -2.58 8.64 -14.40
N LEU A 159 -3.22 8.32 -15.52
CA LEU A 159 -4.58 7.82 -15.59
C LEU A 159 -4.54 6.44 -16.28
N ALA A 160 -4.86 5.39 -15.56
CA ALA A 160 -4.95 4.04 -16.11
C ALA A 160 -6.39 3.76 -16.55
N ALA A 161 -6.56 3.19 -17.75
CA ALA A 161 -7.87 2.82 -18.28
C ALA A 161 -7.85 1.42 -18.90
N VAL A 162 -8.95 0.68 -18.73
CA VAL A 162 -9.17 -0.65 -19.33
C VAL A 162 -10.47 -0.62 -20.12
N GLY A 163 -10.43 -0.96 -21.40
CA GLY A 163 -11.60 -0.89 -22.29
C GLY A 163 -12.17 0.52 -22.39
N GLY A 164 -11.32 1.55 -22.36
CA GLY A 164 -11.71 2.96 -22.37
C GLY A 164 -12.29 3.50 -21.04
N LYS A 165 -12.38 2.67 -20.00
CA LYS A 165 -12.89 3.08 -18.68
C LYS A 165 -11.74 3.36 -17.72
N PRO A 166 -11.69 4.55 -17.08
CA PRO A 166 -10.72 4.85 -16.04
C PRO A 166 -10.84 3.87 -14.87
N ILE A 167 -9.70 3.35 -14.40
CA ILE A 167 -9.62 2.44 -13.25
C ILE A 167 -8.73 2.98 -12.13
N SER A 168 -7.77 3.85 -12.42
CA SER A 168 -6.89 4.48 -11.42
C SER A 168 -6.43 5.85 -11.88
N PHE A 169 -6.26 6.78 -10.94
CA PHE A 169 -5.72 8.11 -11.19
C PHE A 169 -4.82 8.52 -10.04
N ASP A 170 -3.60 8.97 -10.37
CA ASP A 170 -2.62 9.45 -9.40
C ASP A 170 -1.98 10.73 -9.94
N LEU A 171 -1.99 11.79 -9.13
CA LEU A 171 -1.45 13.11 -9.47
C LEU A 171 -0.50 13.58 -8.38
N PHE A 172 0.67 14.04 -8.77
CA PHE A 172 1.73 14.53 -7.89
C PHE A 172 1.99 16.01 -8.12
N ASP A 173 2.69 16.63 -7.17
CA ASP A 173 3.06 18.05 -7.19
C ASP A 173 4.02 18.40 -8.34
N LYS A 174 4.89 17.46 -8.73
CA LYS A 174 5.92 17.66 -9.74
C LYS A 174 6.37 16.34 -10.39
N PRO A 175 7.01 16.40 -11.57
CA PRO A 175 7.46 15.20 -12.28
C PRO A 175 8.45 14.34 -11.49
N SER A 176 9.36 14.98 -10.73
CA SER A 176 10.35 14.24 -9.93
C SER A 176 9.72 13.45 -8.78
N THR A 177 8.53 13.83 -8.29
CA THR A 177 7.78 13.01 -7.34
C THR A 177 7.19 11.80 -8.06
N LEU A 178 6.52 12.00 -9.20
CA LEU A 178 6.00 10.89 -10.02
C LEU A 178 7.10 9.86 -10.34
N SER A 179 8.28 10.29 -10.80
CA SER A 179 9.39 9.38 -11.13
C SER A 179 9.81 8.48 -9.96
N ARG A 180 9.67 8.94 -8.70
CA ARG A 180 10.01 8.14 -7.51
C ARG A 180 8.98 7.06 -7.20
N PHE A 181 7.74 7.25 -7.64
CA PHE A 181 6.62 6.31 -7.41
C PHE A 181 6.26 5.50 -8.64
N TRP A 182 6.85 5.78 -9.80
CA TRP A 182 6.50 5.18 -11.10
C TRP A 182 6.33 3.66 -11.04
N GLN A 183 7.34 2.94 -10.55
CA GLN A 183 7.32 1.48 -10.50
C GLN A 183 6.15 0.92 -9.68
N GLY A 184 5.68 1.64 -8.67
CA GLY A 184 4.54 1.21 -7.86
C GLY A 184 3.18 1.55 -8.48
N LEU A 185 3.15 2.35 -9.55
CA LEU A 185 1.92 2.80 -10.22
C LEU A 185 1.63 2.05 -11.52
N ILE A 186 2.67 1.54 -12.18
CA ILE A 186 2.55 0.76 -13.41
C ILE A 186 2.53 -0.74 -13.11
#